data_AF-A0A554J0M5-F1
#
_entry.id   AF-A0A554J0M5-F1
#
_cell.length_a   1.000
_cell.length_b   1.000
_cell.length_c   1.000
_cell.angle_alpha   90.00
_cell.angle_beta   90.00
_cell.angle_gamma   90.00
#
_symmetry.space_group_name_H-M   'P 1'
#
loop_
_entity.id
_entity.type
_entity.pdbx_description
1 polymer ?
#
loop_
_entity_poly.entity_id
_entity_poly.type
_entity_poly.pdbx_seq_one_letter_code
_entity_poly.pdbx_strand_id
1 'polypeptide(L)'
;MPAIPNVALSVFKQDRPLAVEDDGFVGELASGYAIIKARVAPGAPCYALLQQDRDQYTIQKDYALVEDILGGTKIYQLKVVLEAGETGEPFVSYPNNMLCFAEYGCDLDANIITDRIRLWKVALVSQCGKFFLTVQPAYDVTIFCADGNGKPCIPRFVKHP
;
A
#
# COMPACT_ATOMS: atom_id res chain seq x y z
N MET A 1 -3.29 7.71 -12.15
CA MET A 1 -3.27 7.31 -10.73
C MET A 1 -1.87 7.61 -10.16
N PRO A 2 -1.72 8.08 -8.91
CA PRO A 2 -0.41 8.27 -8.28
C PRO A 2 0.37 6.95 -8.24
N ALA A 3 1.68 7.02 -8.46
CA ALA A 3 2.58 5.87 -8.29
C ALA A 3 3.22 5.90 -6.90
N ILE A 4 3.32 4.73 -6.25
CA ILE A 4 4.10 4.56 -5.03
C ILE A 4 5.55 4.26 -5.46
N PRO A 5 6.55 5.04 -5.02
CA PRO A 5 7.94 4.81 -5.40
C PRO A 5 8.40 3.38 -5.07
N ASN A 6 9.09 2.73 -6.01
CA ASN A 6 9.63 1.38 -5.88
C ASN A 6 8.58 0.27 -5.64
N VAL A 7 7.29 0.53 -5.88
CA VAL A 7 6.21 -0.44 -5.74
C VAL A 7 5.46 -0.60 -7.05
N ALA A 8 5.43 -1.82 -7.58
CA ALA A 8 4.58 -2.20 -8.71
C ALA A 8 3.27 -2.80 -8.20
N LEU A 9 2.15 -2.25 -8.63
CA LEU A 9 0.80 -2.74 -8.28
C LEU A 9 0.22 -3.58 -9.41
N SER A 10 -0.54 -4.60 -9.04
CA SER A 10 -1.24 -5.49 -9.97
C SER A 10 -2.53 -5.98 -9.32
N VAL A 11 -3.58 -6.14 -10.13
CA VAL A 11 -4.87 -6.66 -9.67
C VAL A 11 -5.17 -7.95 -10.39
N PHE A 12 -5.69 -8.93 -9.65
CA PHE A 12 -6.13 -10.20 -10.18
C PHE A 12 -7.60 -10.43 -9.83
N LYS A 13 -8.39 -10.96 -10.76
CA LYS A 13 -9.67 -11.59 -10.42
C LYS A 13 -9.41 -13.06 -10.18
N GLN A 14 -9.52 -13.48 -8.93
CA GLN A 14 -9.07 -14.81 -8.51
C GLN A 14 -7.58 -14.99 -8.87
N ASP A 15 -7.27 -15.68 -9.97
CA ASP A 15 -5.91 -15.89 -10.46
C ASP A 15 -5.64 -15.25 -11.83
N ARG A 16 -6.64 -14.60 -12.43
CA ARG A 16 -6.51 -13.96 -13.74
C ARG A 16 -6.04 -12.51 -13.57
N PRO A 17 -4.92 -12.10 -14.20
CA PRO A 17 -4.49 -10.70 -14.17
C PRO A 17 -5.52 -9.81 -14.86
N LEU A 18 -5.75 -8.64 -14.27
CA LEU A 18 -6.58 -7.59 -14.83
C LEU A 18 -5.69 -6.44 -15.31
N ALA A 19 -6.06 -5.84 -16.44
CA ALA A 19 -5.46 -4.58 -16.85
C ALA A 19 -5.98 -3.47 -15.92
N VAL A 20 -5.08 -2.63 -15.46
CA VAL A 20 -5.42 -1.41 -14.72
C VAL A 20 -5.08 -0.25 -15.65
N GLU A 21 -6.10 0.52 -16.01
CA GLU A 21 -5.93 1.71 -16.84
C GLU A 21 -5.29 2.85 -16.04
N ASP A 22 -4.86 3.91 -16.74
CA ASP A 22 -4.14 5.03 -16.13
C ASP A 22 -4.96 5.79 -15.09
N ASP A 23 -6.28 5.80 -15.23
CA ASP A 23 -7.22 6.39 -14.27
C ASP A 23 -7.52 5.46 -13.07
N GLY A 24 -7.00 4.23 -13.10
CA GLY A 24 -7.23 3.20 -12.11
C GLY A 24 -8.38 2.25 -12.47
N PHE A 25 -9.09 2.45 -13.59
CA PHE A 25 -10.18 1.55 -13.98
C PHE A 25 -9.68 0.11 -14.19
N VAL A 26 -10.41 -0.84 -13.61
CA VAL A 26 -10.08 -2.28 -13.63
C VAL A 26 -11.09 -3.08 -14.44
N GLY A 27 -12.30 -2.54 -14.63
CA GLY A 27 -13.39 -3.21 -15.33
C GLY A 27 -14.62 -3.47 -14.47
N GLU A 28 -15.57 -4.20 -15.05
CA GLU A 28 -16.73 -4.76 -14.37
C GLU A 28 -16.37 -6.16 -13.86
N LEU A 29 -16.51 -6.38 -12.55
CA LEU A 29 -16.11 -7.64 -11.92
C LEU A 29 -17.34 -8.37 -11.41
N ALA A 30 -17.50 -9.63 -11.81
CA ALA A 30 -18.48 -10.54 -11.22
C ALA A 30 -18.14 -10.87 -9.75
N SER A 31 -19.08 -11.49 -9.03
CA SER A 31 -18.91 -11.91 -7.63
C SER A 31 -17.67 -12.80 -7.36
N GLY A 32 -17.30 -12.94 -6.09
CA GLY A 32 -16.16 -13.76 -5.65
C GLY A 32 -15.10 -12.93 -4.96
N TYR A 33 -13.86 -12.97 -5.44
CA TYR A 33 -12.78 -12.14 -4.88
C TYR A 33 -11.83 -11.60 -5.95
N ALA A 34 -11.18 -10.50 -5.62
CA ALA A 34 -10.04 -9.93 -6.31
C ALA A 34 -8.81 -9.97 -5.39
N ILE A 35 -7.61 -9.87 -5.97
CA ILE A 35 -6.35 -9.76 -5.22
C ILE A 35 -5.65 -8.48 -5.66
N ILE A 36 -5.34 -7.62 -4.70
CA ILE A 36 -4.38 -6.53 -4.88
C ILE A 36 -3.01 -7.08 -4.52
N LYS A 37 -2.07 -7.05 -5.46
CA LYS A 37 -0.69 -7.50 -5.26
C LYS A 37 0.27 -6.34 -5.49
N ALA A 38 1.11 -6.08 -4.49
CA ALA A 38 2.16 -5.09 -4.53
C ALA A 38 3.53 -5.78 -4.48
N ARG A 39 4.37 -5.49 -5.46
CA ARG A 39 5.76 -5.94 -5.51
C ARG A 39 6.66 -4.75 -5.20
N VAL A 40 7.35 -4.81 -4.08
CA VAL A 40 8.32 -3.80 -3.63
C VAL A 40 9.71 -4.19 -4.11
N ALA A 41 10.39 -3.25 -4.75
CA ALA A 41 11.73 -3.47 -5.28
C ALA A 41 12.72 -3.89 -4.17
N PRO A 42 13.72 -4.72 -4.49
CA PRO A 42 14.80 -5.08 -3.57
C PRO A 42 15.42 -3.85 -2.89
N GLY A 43 15.61 -3.94 -1.57
CA GLY A 43 16.25 -2.88 -0.78
C GLY A 43 15.42 -1.61 -0.57
N ALA A 44 14.24 -1.48 -1.19
CA ALA A 44 13.40 -0.32 -0.99
C ALA A 44 12.85 -0.30 0.46
N PRO A 45 12.92 0.85 1.15
CA PRO A 45 12.44 1.02 2.52
C PRO A 45 10.91 1.22 2.56
N CYS A 46 10.16 0.30 1.94
CA CYS A 46 8.71 0.30 1.88
C CYS A 46 8.14 -0.98 2.52
N TYR A 47 7.12 -0.83 3.37
CA TYR A 47 6.56 -1.91 4.18
C TYR A 47 5.03 -1.84 4.19
N ALA A 48 4.37 -2.99 4.04
CA ALA A 48 2.92 -3.06 4.19
C ALA A 48 2.50 -2.96 5.66
N LEU A 49 1.38 -2.29 5.89
CA LEU A 49 0.80 -2.04 7.20
C LEU A 49 -0.64 -2.58 7.24
N LEU A 50 -1.01 -3.18 8.36
CA LEU A 50 -2.40 -3.44 8.73
C LEU A 50 -2.91 -2.24 9.50
N GLN A 51 -4.04 -1.68 9.08
CA GLN A 51 -4.77 -0.72 9.87
C GLN A 51 -5.64 -1.48 10.89
N GLN A 52 -5.34 -1.37 12.19
CA GLN A 52 -6.11 -2.03 13.26
C GLN A 52 -7.30 -1.18 13.70
N ASP A 53 -7.10 0.14 13.77
CA ASP A 53 -8.09 1.16 14.12
C ASP A 53 -7.90 2.40 13.23
N ARG A 54 -8.68 3.46 13.42
CA ARG A 54 -8.60 4.69 12.59
C ARG A 54 -7.18 5.21 12.37
N ASP A 55 -6.34 5.18 13.41
CA ASP A 55 -4.98 5.74 13.37
C ASP A 55 -3.89 4.78 13.87
N GLN A 56 -4.24 3.51 14.12
CA GLN A 56 -3.25 2.50 14.55
C GLN A 56 -2.89 1.60 13.39
N TYR A 57 -1.59 1.55 13.09
CA TYR A 57 -1.03 0.74 12.03
C TYR A 57 0.03 -0.20 12.61
N THR A 58 -0.06 -1.48 12.29
CA THR A 58 0.95 -2.47 12.65
C THR A 58 1.60 -3.05 11.41
N ILE A 59 2.90 -3.34 11.49
CA ILE A 59 3.60 -3.99 10.37
C ILE A 59 3.03 -5.39 10.23
N GLN A 60 2.35 -5.65 9.12
CA GLN A 60 1.80 -6.96 8.85
C GLN A 60 2.86 -7.80 8.15
N LYS A 61 3.47 -8.71 8.91
CA LYS A 61 4.41 -9.69 8.38
C LYS A 61 3.72 -10.80 7.57
N ASP A 62 2.41 -10.98 7.78
CA ASP A 62 1.62 -12.10 7.23
C ASP A 62 0.92 -11.81 5.90
N TYR A 63 1.06 -10.61 5.33
CA TYR A 63 0.70 -10.41 3.92
C TYR A 63 1.70 -11.20 3.08
N ALA A 64 1.30 -12.42 2.68
CA ALA A 64 2.08 -13.43 1.95
C ALA A 64 3.42 -12.91 1.40
N LEU A 65 4.41 -12.79 2.29
CA LEU A 65 5.74 -12.33 1.93
C LEU A 65 6.39 -13.49 1.19
N VAL A 66 6.14 -13.56 -0.11
CA VAL A 66 6.94 -14.39 -1.00
C VAL A 66 8.23 -13.61 -1.21
N GLU A 67 9.19 -13.80 -0.31
CA GLU A 67 10.57 -13.39 -0.58
C GLU A 67 11.03 -14.24 -1.77
N ASP A 68 11.28 -13.56 -2.89
CA ASP A 68 11.86 -14.25 -4.05
C ASP A 68 13.25 -14.75 -3.64
N ILE A 69 13.49 -16.05 -3.82
CA ILE A 69 14.61 -16.84 -3.26
C ILE A 69 15.99 -16.28 -3.65
N LEU A 70 16.03 -15.33 -4.58
CA LEU A 70 17.24 -14.80 -5.21
C LEU A 70 17.48 -13.29 -5.04
N GLY A 71 16.61 -12.50 -4.39
CA GLY A 71 16.76 -11.04 -4.55
C GLY A 71 16.14 -10.09 -3.52
N GLY A 72 15.54 -10.55 -2.42
CA GLY A 72 15.02 -9.63 -1.39
C GLY A 72 13.85 -8.74 -1.85
N THR A 73 13.20 -9.11 -2.96
CA THR A 73 11.92 -8.52 -3.40
C THR A 73 10.84 -8.91 -2.41
N LYS A 74 10.08 -7.93 -1.91
CA LYS A 74 8.94 -8.17 -1.02
C LYS A 74 7.65 -8.13 -1.82
N ILE A 75 6.83 -9.15 -1.69
CA ILE A 75 5.50 -9.20 -2.31
C ILE A 75 4.47 -9.15 -1.20
N TYR A 76 3.52 -8.23 -1.31
CA TYR A 76 2.38 -8.10 -0.42
C TYR A 76 1.09 -8.36 -1.20
N GLN A 77 0.16 -9.11 -0.62
CA GLN A 77 -1.10 -9.46 -1.27
C GLN A 77 -2.27 -9.27 -0.31
N LEU A 78 -3.31 -8.58 -0.80
CA LEU A 78 -4.59 -8.45 -0.11
C LEU A 78 -5.68 -9.11 -0.95
N LYS A 79 -6.38 -10.08 -0.36
CA LYS A 79 -7.60 -10.65 -0.95
C LYS A 79 -8.79 -9.77 -0.58
N VAL A 80 -9.48 -9.25 -1.59
CA VAL A 80 -10.67 -8.41 -1.47
C VAL A 80 -11.89 -9.21 -1.90
N VAL A 81 -12.84 -9.41 -0.99
CA VAL A 81 -14.11 -10.11 -1.30
C VAL A 81 -15.03 -9.15 -2.04
N LEU A 82 -15.62 -9.62 -3.13
CA LEU A 82 -16.62 -8.92 -3.93
C LEU A 82 -17.99 -9.40 -3.49
N GLU A 83 -18.68 -8.55 -2.75
CA GLU A 83 -20.01 -8.81 -2.19
C GLU A 83 -21.11 -8.44 -3.19
N ALA A 84 -22.29 -9.04 -3.07
CA ALA A 84 -23.44 -8.66 -3.89
C ALA A 84 -24.20 -7.52 -3.19
N GLY A 85 -24.35 -6.38 -3.88
CA GLY A 85 -25.09 -5.23 -3.38
C GLY A 85 -26.60 -5.46 -3.40
N GLU A 86 -27.36 -4.50 -2.86
CA GLU A 86 -28.83 -4.58 -2.79
C GLU A 86 -29.50 -4.69 -4.17
N THR A 87 -28.88 -4.09 -5.19
CA THR A 87 -29.31 -4.17 -6.59
C THR A 87 -28.78 -5.40 -7.33
N GLY A 88 -28.04 -6.28 -6.64
CA GLY A 88 -27.33 -7.41 -7.21
C GLY A 88 -25.97 -7.07 -7.83
N GLU A 89 -25.62 -5.78 -7.92
CA GLU A 89 -24.33 -5.32 -8.44
C GLU A 89 -23.19 -5.66 -7.48
N PRO A 90 -22.06 -6.22 -7.96
CA PRO A 90 -20.92 -6.48 -7.11
C PRO A 90 -20.31 -5.19 -6.53
N PHE A 91 -19.97 -5.21 -5.25
CA PHE A 91 -19.32 -4.11 -4.55
C PHE A 91 -18.23 -4.61 -3.60
N VAL A 92 -17.45 -3.68 -3.07
CA VAL A 92 -16.40 -3.94 -2.07
C VAL A 92 -16.67 -3.14 -0.81
N SER A 93 -16.65 -3.84 0.33
CA SER A 93 -16.90 -3.24 1.64
C SER A 93 -15.64 -2.55 2.18
N TYR A 94 -15.83 -1.31 2.66
CA TYR A 94 -14.82 -0.61 3.43
C TYR A 94 -14.93 -0.99 4.92
N PRO A 95 -13.81 -1.05 5.66
CA PRO A 95 -12.42 -0.75 5.26
C PRO A 95 -11.61 -1.96 4.78
N ASN A 96 -12.22 -3.14 4.63
CA ASN A 96 -11.53 -4.43 4.44
C ASN A 96 -10.92 -4.65 3.04
N ASN A 97 -10.93 -3.63 2.19
CA ASN A 97 -10.44 -3.62 0.82
C ASN A 97 -9.14 -2.81 0.64
N MET A 98 -8.50 -2.41 1.74
CA MET A 98 -7.39 -1.47 1.75
C MET A 98 -6.06 -2.09 2.18
N LEU A 99 -5.04 -1.92 1.35
CA LEU A 99 -3.65 -2.26 1.60
C LEU A 99 -2.87 -0.98 1.87
N CYS A 100 -2.30 -0.85 3.08
CA CYS A 100 -1.53 0.33 3.46
C CYS A 100 -0.03 0.09 3.31
N PHE A 101 0.73 1.11 2.94
CA PHE A 101 2.19 1.09 2.90
C PHE A 101 2.78 2.26 3.67
N ALA A 102 3.88 2.03 4.38
CA ALA A 102 4.78 3.09 4.79
C ALA A 102 6.04 3.04 3.92
N GLU A 103 6.33 4.16 3.27
CA GLU A 103 7.57 4.44 2.56
C GLU A 103 8.42 5.37 3.43
N TYR A 104 9.69 5.03 3.60
CA TYR A 104 10.67 5.91 4.22
C TYR A 104 11.61 6.51 3.17
N GLY A 105 11.67 7.83 3.09
CA GLY A 105 12.58 8.56 2.23
C GLY A 105 13.53 9.43 3.05
N CYS A 106 14.71 9.71 2.51
CA CYS A 106 15.62 10.71 3.02
C CYS A 106 15.77 11.77 1.94
N ASP A 107 15.40 13.02 2.25
CA ASP A 107 15.59 14.15 1.36
C ASP A 107 16.86 14.89 1.81
N LEU A 108 17.85 14.93 0.92
CA LEU A 108 19.14 15.57 1.14
C LEU A 108 19.12 16.90 0.41
N ASP A 109 18.47 17.89 0.99
CA ASP A 109 18.59 19.26 0.51
C ASP A 109 19.74 19.97 1.23
N ALA A 110 20.42 20.90 0.54
CA ALA A 110 21.81 21.30 0.78
C ALA A 110 22.22 21.75 2.20
N ASN A 111 21.31 21.85 3.16
CA ASN A 111 21.59 22.16 4.56
C ASN A 111 20.67 21.47 5.59
N ILE A 112 19.76 20.58 5.18
CA ILE A 112 18.83 19.90 6.10
C ILE A 112 18.61 18.46 5.62
N ILE A 113 19.03 17.49 6.44
CA ILE A 113 18.60 16.10 6.28
C ILE A 113 17.19 16.01 6.84
N THR A 114 16.19 15.85 5.95
CA THR A 114 14.83 15.53 6.39
C THR A 114 14.52 14.09 6.08
N ASP A 115 14.23 13.33 7.13
CA ASP A 115 13.62 12.02 6.96
C ASP A 115 12.14 12.22 6.71
N ARG A 116 11.57 11.46 5.77
CA ARG A 116 10.14 11.51 5.45
C ARG A 116 9.53 10.13 5.56
N ILE A 117 8.38 10.05 6.22
CA ILE A 117 7.54 8.85 6.22
C ILE A 117 6.27 9.19 5.45
N ARG A 118 6.04 8.48 4.35
CA ARG A 118 4.80 8.59 3.58
C ARG A 118 3.95 7.35 3.77
N LEU A 119 2.70 7.55 4.16
CA LEU A 119 1.71 6.49 4.23
C LEU A 119 0.87 6.51 2.97
N TRP A 120 0.81 5.37 2.28
CA TRP A 120 0.02 5.17 1.07
C TRP A 120 -1.13 4.22 1.37
N LYS A 121 -2.32 4.53 0.86
CA LYS A 121 -3.49 3.67 0.91
C LYS A 121 -3.82 3.21 -0.50
N VAL A 122 -3.84 1.90 -0.70
CA VAL A 122 -4.22 1.26 -1.95
C VAL A 122 -5.51 0.51 -1.73
N ALA A 123 -6.56 0.84 -2.46
CA ALA A 123 -7.86 0.19 -2.30
C ALA A 123 -8.52 -0.07 -3.66
N LEU A 124 -9.24 -1.19 -3.74
CA LEU A 124 -10.18 -1.42 -4.83
C LEU A 124 -11.52 -0.78 -4.44
N VAL A 125 -12.09 0.04 -5.30
CA VAL A 125 -13.32 0.81 -5.05
C VAL A 125 -14.36 0.45 -6.10
N SER A 126 -15.60 0.22 -5.68
CA SER A 126 -16.73 -0.02 -6.57
C SER A 126 -17.61 1.21 -6.72
N GLN A 127 -18.00 1.54 -7.95
CA GLN A 127 -18.99 2.55 -8.27
C GLN A 127 -19.92 2.00 -9.36
N CYS A 128 -21.18 1.73 -9.02
CA CYS A 128 -22.20 1.21 -9.95
C CYS A 128 -21.70 -0.03 -10.74
N GLY A 129 -21.21 -1.06 -10.05
CA GLY A 129 -20.69 -2.29 -10.64
C GLY A 129 -19.32 -2.18 -11.32
N LYS A 130 -18.75 -0.99 -11.44
CA LYS A 130 -17.42 -0.72 -12.00
C LYS A 130 -16.38 -0.63 -10.89
N PHE A 131 -15.19 -1.15 -11.16
CA PHE A 131 -14.11 -1.20 -10.18
C PHE A 131 -12.92 -0.36 -10.58
N PHE A 132 -12.36 0.33 -9.58
CA PHE A 132 -11.22 1.22 -9.72
C PHE A 132 -10.18 0.90 -8.65
N LEU A 133 -8.94 0.65 -9.06
CA LEU A 133 -7.81 0.66 -8.16
C LEU A 133 -7.47 2.11 -7.84
N THR A 134 -7.40 2.43 -6.56
CA THR A 134 -7.05 3.76 -6.08
C THR A 134 -5.76 3.69 -5.29
N VAL A 135 -4.93 4.71 -5.47
CA VAL A 135 -3.71 4.94 -4.69
C VAL A 135 -3.78 6.36 -4.15
N GLN A 136 -3.77 6.49 -2.83
CA GLN A 136 -3.91 7.77 -2.15
C GLN A 136 -2.76 7.95 -1.15
N PRO A 137 -2.04 9.09 -1.19
CA PRO A 137 -1.20 9.47 -0.06
C PRO A 137 -2.11 9.84 1.11
N ALA A 138 -1.92 9.19 2.26
CA ALA A 138 -2.71 9.42 3.46
C ALA A 138 -2.01 10.40 4.42
N TYR A 139 -0.69 10.24 4.58
CA TYR A 139 0.14 11.10 5.43
C TYR A 139 1.51 11.29 4.78
N ASP A 140 2.07 12.50 4.87
CA ASP A 140 3.48 12.79 4.62
C ASP A 140 4.01 13.47 5.88
N VAL A 141 4.82 12.73 6.64
CA VAL A 141 5.42 13.20 7.89
C VAL A 141 6.87 13.53 7.61
N THR A 142 7.22 14.80 7.71
CA THR A 142 8.61 15.26 7.67
C THR A 142 9.17 15.28 9.08
N ILE A 143 10.28 14.57 9.28
CA ILE A 143 11.01 14.49 10.54
C ILE A 143 12.23 15.39 10.40
N PHE A 144 12.19 16.50 11.13
CA PHE A 144 13.33 17.41 11.24
C PHE A 144 14.27 16.88 12.31
N CYS A 145 15.45 16.45 11.89
CA CYS A 145 16.51 16.07 12.80
C CYS A 145 17.26 17.33 13.24
N ALA A 146 16.90 17.90 14.37
CA ALA A 146 17.74 18.87 15.07
C ALA A 146 18.29 18.19 16.32
N ASP A 147 19.41 17.47 16.20
CA ASP A 147 20.29 17.40 17.37
C ASP A 147 21.10 18.72 17.40
N GLY A 148 21.45 19.20 18.58
CA GLY A 148 22.29 20.41 18.73
C GLY A 148 23.70 20.26 18.16
N ASN A 149 24.02 19.18 17.43
CA ASN A 149 25.34 18.80 16.92
C ASN A 149 25.35 18.43 15.41
N GLY A 150 24.24 18.63 14.67
CA GLY A 150 24.13 18.35 13.23
C GLY A 150 24.10 16.87 12.80
N LYS A 151 23.76 15.90 13.66
CA LYS A 151 23.63 14.48 13.26
C LYS A 151 22.18 14.09 12.89
N PRO A 152 21.98 13.27 11.83
CA PRO A 152 20.67 12.78 11.45
C PRO A 152 20.12 11.78 12.48
N CYS A 153 18.91 12.05 12.98
CA CYS A 153 18.14 11.19 13.88
C CYS A 153 17.18 10.32 13.07
N ILE A 154 17.68 9.18 12.58
CA ILE A 154 16.86 8.20 11.85
C ILE A 154 15.74 7.69 12.78
N PRO A 155 14.45 7.85 12.46
CA PRO A 155 13.37 7.25 13.23
C PRO A 155 13.52 5.73 13.22
N ARG A 156 13.68 5.14 14.41
CA ARG A 156 13.71 3.68 14.58
C ARG A 156 12.33 3.21 14.99
N PHE A 157 11.74 2.31 14.21
CA PHE A 157 10.58 1.55 14.67
C PHE A 157 11.03 0.64 15.82
N VAL A 158 10.61 0.98 17.04
CA VAL A 158 10.86 0.14 18.21
C VAL A 158 9.79 -0.94 18.24
N LYS A 159 10.20 -2.21 18.24
CA LYS A 159 9.28 -3.34 18.46
C LYS A 159 8.77 -3.25 19.90
N HIS A 160 7.48 -2.99 20.10
CA HIS A 160 6.89 -3.16 21.42
C HIS A 160 6.89 -4.66 21.79
N PRO A 161 7.36 -5.02 22.99
CA PRO A 161 7.43 -6.40 23.46
C PRO A 161 6.05 -7.06 23.60
#